data_AF-A0A835Y488-F1
#
_entry.id   AF-A0A835Y488-F1
#
_cell.length_a   1.000
_cell.length_b   1.000
_cell.length_c   1.000
_cell.angle_alpha   90.00
_cell.angle_beta   90.00
_cell.angle_gamma   90.00
#
_symmetry.space_group_name_H-M   'P 1'
#
loop_
_entity.id
_entity.type
_entity.pdbx_description
1 polymer ?
#
loop_
_entity_poly.entity_id
_entity_poly.type
_entity_poly.pdbx_seq_one_letter_code
_entity_poly.pdbx_strand_id
1 'polypeptide(L)'
;MEFPRLDSASLTAWLKRAASYVASEANSSLPTHTASDPMKPVAVPLPALTALPYVRRFLLAQLMLAWDEGLNRTLPAEAEEPLGRLIQQLYGIHVASFRARGVAEYFHISKTGGTSWNEAASEHGCAHSPNLGNHIKEFNDECRWLDMETYMRSTGGHRILWARWGMVQRRTVYRTCQERYEHMVARGLSYASNEYTLVGGMRGPEAARPCPQVVNLVTLREPLKRLESAIRFVTVYVKGFWNRRDKERYEEAFERAGWCNTTLDFWSRLAPAISDNYFVRSFLGEKGFHLPVGSLTEDHVSLAQEQLASGFDLVFDLESGTEVNDDLAWQGLGWPVVLSKTHGLKSDVLPRRIGVRFDPQTCRIHPPDWDALRQRQALDVQFYAFGRVVHMLDALWLRLAAALGLQPDVAPHMALALGSGPGPGRLRTKDPSNFTSCGMLWRGSDRSALALALGLERNGTAARRHEEPGRPRWGSGWQGGRGGGQAGRLGGRGRGGQEAGGDREEEVEEQDGEGEGEGEEEVDPHGDTEIV
;
A
#
# COMPACT_ATOMS: atom_id res chain seq x y z
N MET A 1 25.73 -1.03 20.11
CA MET A 1 25.43 0.02 21.13
C MET A 1 24.65 -0.69 22.22
N GLU A 2 25.25 -0.95 23.38
CA GLU A 2 24.52 -1.53 24.50
C GLU A 2 23.65 -0.44 25.13
N PHE A 3 22.34 -0.64 25.13
CA PHE A 3 21.42 0.27 25.80
C PHE A 3 21.38 -0.06 27.29
N PRO A 4 21.32 0.95 28.17
CA PRO A 4 21.25 0.69 29.60
C PRO A 4 19.97 -0.07 29.89
N ARG A 5 20.08 -1.21 30.58
CA ARG A 5 18.92 -1.92 31.12
C ARG A 5 18.17 -0.97 32.05
N LEU A 6 16.90 -0.74 31.74
CA LEU A 6 16.05 0.13 32.54
C LEU A 6 15.42 -0.66 33.68
N ASP A 7 15.45 -0.07 34.87
CA ASP A 7 14.87 -0.57 36.11
C ASP A 7 14.15 0.57 36.85
N SER A 8 13.56 0.27 38.01
CA SER A 8 12.80 1.27 38.77
C SER A 8 13.65 2.49 39.17
N ALA A 9 14.96 2.32 39.40
CA ALA A 9 15.84 3.40 39.81
C ALA A 9 16.24 4.33 38.65
N SER A 10 16.33 3.79 37.43
CA SER A 10 16.82 4.51 36.25
C SER A 10 15.71 5.03 35.32
N LEU A 11 14.51 4.45 35.37
CA LEU A 11 13.40 4.73 34.46
C LEU A 11 13.02 6.21 34.42
N THR A 12 12.79 6.85 35.57
CA THR A 12 12.36 8.25 35.65
C THR A 12 13.37 9.21 35.04
N ALA A 13 14.67 8.97 35.29
CA ALA A 13 15.74 9.78 34.71
C ALA A 13 15.83 9.56 33.19
N TRP A 14 15.64 8.33 32.73
CA TRP A 14 15.60 8.00 31.30
C TRP A 14 14.41 8.66 30.59
N LEU A 15 13.20 8.60 31.16
CA LEU A 15 11.99 9.23 30.60
C LEU A 15 12.16 10.74 30.44
N LYS A 16 12.73 11.42 31.44
CA LYS A 16 13.02 12.86 31.36
C LYS A 16 14.01 13.19 30.24
N ARG A 17 15.06 12.37 30.06
CA ARG A 17 16.01 12.53 28.95
C ARG A 17 15.35 12.27 27.59
N ALA A 18 14.54 11.22 27.48
CA ALA A 18 13.81 10.89 26.26
C ALA A 18 12.85 12.03 25.87
N ALA A 19 12.07 12.56 26.81
CA ALA A 19 11.19 13.70 26.58
C ALA A 19 11.96 14.96 26.16
N SER A 20 13.12 15.22 26.78
CA SER A 20 13.99 16.34 26.41
C SER A 20 14.56 16.18 24.99
N TYR A 21 14.97 14.96 24.64
CA TYR A 21 15.44 14.62 23.30
C TYR A 21 14.34 14.81 22.26
N VAL A 22 13.14 14.26 22.50
CA VAL A 22 11.97 14.41 21.61
C VAL A 22 11.59 15.89 21.45
N ALA A 23 11.60 16.67 22.53
CA ALA A 23 11.36 18.11 22.46
C ALA A 23 12.44 18.86 21.64
N SER A 24 13.71 18.45 21.74
CA SER A 24 14.78 19.00 20.90
C SER A 24 14.55 18.67 19.43
N GLU A 25 14.25 17.42 19.09
CA GLU A 25 13.96 16.99 17.72
C GLU A 25 12.70 17.67 17.16
N ALA A 26 11.71 17.95 18.01
CA ALA A 26 10.51 18.68 17.61
C ALA A 26 10.81 20.11 17.14
N ASN A 27 11.89 20.70 17.63
CA ASN A 27 12.35 22.03 17.27
C ASN A 27 13.47 22.03 16.21
N SER A 28 13.99 20.85 15.85
CA SER A 28 14.94 20.69 14.75
C SER A 28 14.29 21.06 13.42
N SER A 29 15.11 21.55 12.48
CA SER A 29 14.70 21.78 11.11
C SER A 29 15.70 21.17 10.15
N LEU A 30 15.21 20.70 9.01
CA LEU A 30 16.04 20.24 7.90
C LEU A 30 16.03 21.30 6.79
N PRO A 31 17.19 21.64 6.22
CA PRO A 31 17.23 22.41 5.00
C PRO A 31 16.67 21.55 3.86
N THR A 32 15.63 22.05 3.21
CA THR A 32 15.11 21.50 1.95
C THR A 32 15.20 22.55 0.86
N HIS A 33 15.11 22.16 -0.40
CA HIS A 33 15.11 23.07 -1.54
C HIS A 33 13.69 23.20 -2.10
N THR A 34 13.32 24.40 -2.51
CA THR A 34 12.04 24.63 -3.18
C THR A 34 12.14 24.26 -4.66
N ALA A 35 10.99 23.90 -5.26
CA ALA A 35 10.91 23.66 -6.70
C ALA A 35 11.25 24.92 -7.52
N SER A 36 10.89 26.09 -7.00
CA SER A 36 11.03 27.37 -7.68
C SER A 36 12.44 27.96 -7.58
N ASP A 37 13.19 27.64 -6.52
CA ASP A 37 14.56 28.06 -6.31
C ASP A 37 15.37 26.94 -5.64
N PRO A 38 16.05 26.09 -6.44
CA PRO A 38 16.88 25.01 -5.92
C PRO A 38 18.13 25.51 -5.21
N MET A 39 18.49 26.80 -5.29
CA MET A 39 19.67 27.34 -4.63
C MET A 39 19.35 27.93 -3.25
N LYS A 40 18.07 28.17 -2.94
CA LYS A 40 17.64 28.73 -1.66
C LYS A 40 17.07 27.65 -0.74
N PRO A 41 17.80 27.25 0.32
CA PRO A 41 17.27 26.31 1.28
C PRO A 41 16.14 26.96 2.10
N VAL A 42 15.08 26.19 2.33
CA VAL A 42 14.00 26.48 3.28
C VAL A 42 14.16 25.55 4.47
N ALA A 43 14.13 26.11 5.68
CA ALA A 43 14.13 25.32 6.90
C ALA A 43 12.73 24.75 7.12
N VAL A 44 12.57 23.43 6.96
CA VAL A 44 11.32 22.74 7.28
C VAL A 44 11.48 22.05 8.63
N PRO A 45 10.55 22.24 9.58
CA PRO A 45 10.59 21.52 10.86
C PRO A 45 10.69 20.02 10.64
N LEU A 46 11.59 19.34 11.34
CA LEU A 46 11.75 17.89 11.23
C LEU A 46 10.43 17.13 11.45
N PRO A 47 9.60 17.48 12.46
CA PRO A 47 8.26 16.91 12.62
C PRO A 47 7.37 17.02 11.38
N ALA A 48 7.51 18.11 10.61
CA ALA A 48 6.73 18.30 9.39
C ALA A 48 7.14 17.34 8.26
N LEU A 49 8.31 16.72 8.34
CA LEU A 49 8.81 15.74 7.37
C LEU A 49 8.79 14.31 7.89
N THR A 50 8.73 14.11 9.19
CA THR A 50 8.72 12.78 9.80
C THR A 50 7.96 12.82 11.11
N ALA A 51 7.02 11.89 11.30
CA ALA A 51 6.36 11.69 12.59
C ALA A 51 7.27 11.00 13.63
N LEU A 52 8.58 10.95 13.36
CA LEU A 52 9.61 10.24 14.12
C LEU A 52 9.24 8.79 14.44
N PRO A 53 8.73 7.98 13.47
CA PRO A 53 8.22 6.64 13.76
C PRO A 53 9.31 5.74 14.36
N TYR A 54 10.56 5.83 13.89
CA TYR A 54 11.67 5.06 14.44
C TYR A 54 11.93 5.39 15.92
N VAL A 55 12.05 6.68 16.26
CA VAL A 55 12.30 7.13 17.64
C VAL A 55 11.18 6.67 18.55
N ARG A 56 9.92 6.86 18.13
CA ARG A 56 8.74 6.40 18.87
C ARG A 56 8.80 4.90 19.15
N ARG A 57 8.98 4.08 18.11
CA ARG A 57 9.01 2.62 18.21
C ARG A 57 10.18 2.14 19.06
N PHE A 58 11.34 2.76 18.89
CA PHE A 58 12.53 2.47 19.69
C PHE A 58 12.30 2.76 21.18
N LEU A 59 11.79 3.94 21.53
CA LEU A 59 11.49 4.31 22.92
C LEU A 59 10.46 3.38 23.55
N LEU A 60 9.39 3.03 22.81
CA LEU A 60 8.39 2.09 23.31
C LEU A 60 8.94 0.67 23.46
N ALA A 61 9.79 0.20 22.55
CA ALA A 61 10.43 -1.11 22.68
C ALA A 61 11.31 -1.17 23.93
N GLN A 62 12.09 -0.12 24.21
CA GLN A 62 12.88 -0.01 25.45
C GLN A 62 11.99 -0.03 26.71
N LEU A 63 10.85 0.66 26.67
CA LEU A 63 9.88 0.65 27.77
C LEU A 63 9.25 -0.73 27.97
N MET A 64 8.95 -1.46 26.90
CA MET A 64 8.39 -2.82 27.00
C MET A 64 9.40 -3.83 27.53
N LEU A 65 10.66 -3.73 27.12
CA LEU A 65 11.74 -4.54 27.70
C LEU A 65 11.94 -4.21 29.19
N ALA A 66 11.91 -2.93 29.57
CA ALA A 66 11.96 -2.51 30.95
C ALA A 66 10.79 -3.08 31.77
N TRP A 67 9.58 -2.98 31.22
CA TRP A 67 8.35 -3.49 31.83
C TRP A 67 8.43 -4.98 32.15
N ASP A 68 8.90 -5.79 31.20
CA ASP A 68 8.97 -7.24 31.35
C ASP A 68 10.16 -7.69 32.22
N GLU A 69 11.35 -7.10 32.02
CA GLU A 69 12.59 -7.61 32.63
C GLU A 69 13.08 -6.83 33.86
N GLY A 70 12.73 -5.56 34.00
CA GLY A 70 13.33 -4.64 34.98
C GLY A 70 12.37 -4.08 36.01
N LEU A 71 11.08 -3.99 35.66
CA LEU A 71 10.05 -3.32 36.47
C LEU A 71 9.05 -4.29 37.11
N ASN A 72 9.21 -5.61 36.88
CA ASN A 72 8.27 -6.62 37.35
C ASN A 72 6.81 -6.27 37.01
N ARG A 73 6.59 -5.76 35.78
CA ARG A 73 5.28 -5.35 35.27
C ARG A 73 4.53 -4.36 36.17
N THR A 74 5.28 -3.45 36.80
CA THR A 74 4.73 -2.39 37.66
C THR A 74 5.39 -1.07 37.30
N LEU A 75 4.60 -0.04 37.02
CA LEU A 75 5.13 1.30 36.74
C LEU A 75 5.34 2.04 38.08
N PRO A 76 6.54 2.53 38.40
CA PRO A 76 6.74 3.40 39.56
C PRO A 76 5.88 4.67 39.43
N ALA A 77 5.25 5.10 40.53
CA ALA A 77 4.34 6.26 40.51
C ALA A 77 5.04 7.54 40.02
N GLU A 78 6.32 7.71 40.37
CA GLU A 78 7.15 8.83 39.92
C GLU A 78 7.45 8.84 38.41
N ALA A 79 7.24 7.71 37.72
CA ALA A 79 7.46 7.56 36.29
C ALA A 79 6.20 7.84 35.46
N GLU A 80 5.01 7.82 36.06
CA GLU A 80 3.72 8.06 35.37
C GLU A 80 3.68 9.41 34.67
N GLU A 81 4.01 10.48 35.38
CA GLU A 81 3.94 11.84 34.83
C GLU A 81 4.99 12.08 33.72
N PRO A 82 6.27 11.69 33.87
CA PRO A 82 7.24 11.75 32.78
C PRO A 82 6.86 10.91 31.56
N LEU A 83 6.28 9.72 31.76
CA LEU A 83 5.78 8.89 30.68
C LEU A 83 4.62 9.58 29.94
N GLY A 84 3.65 10.10 30.70
CA GLY A 84 2.53 10.86 30.14
C GLY A 84 3.00 12.01 29.26
N ARG A 85 3.96 12.82 29.73
CA ARG A 85 4.56 13.90 28.94
C ARG A 85 5.24 13.40 27.67
N LEU A 86 6.00 12.31 27.74
CA LEU A 86 6.65 11.73 26.57
C LEU A 86 5.63 11.29 25.52
N ILE A 87 4.58 10.58 25.93
CA ILE A 87 3.50 10.13 25.02
C ILE A 87 2.77 11.33 24.40
N GLN A 88 2.45 12.36 25.19
CA GLN A 88 1.85 13.61 24.71
C GLN A 88 2.71 14.30 23.65
N GLN A 89 4.02 14.40 23.87
CA GLN A 89 4.95 15.00 22.91
C GLN A 89 5.02 14.20 21.61
N LEU A 90 5.17 12.87 21.70
CA LEU A 90 5.20 12.00 20.52
C LEU A 90 3.88 12.08 19.72
N TYR A 91 2.74 12.11 20.40
CA TYR A 91 1.43 12.26 19.75
C TYR A 91 1.24 13.64 19.12
N GLY A 92 1.66 14.70 19.79
CA GLY A 92 1.66 16.05 19.22
C GLY A 92 2.49 16.15 17.94
N ILE A 93 3.68 15.54 17.93
CA ILE A 93 4.55 15.46 16.74
C ILE A 93 3.86 14.71 15.60
N HIS A 94 3.22 13.58 15.89
CA HIS A 94 2.48 12.79 14.89
C HIS A 94 1.35 13.61 14.25
N VAL A 95 0.50 14.22 15.06
CA VAL A 95 -0.62 15.05 14.58
C VAL A 95 -0.09 16.22 13.74
N ALA A 96 0.94 16.93 14.23
CA ALA A 96 1.57 18.03 13.50
C ALA A 96 2.16 17.56 12.15
N SER A 97 2.80 16.40 12.13
CA SER A 97 3.40 15.81 10.93
C SER A 97 2.37 15.48 9.85
N PHE A 98 1.25 14.86 10.24
CA PHE A 98 0.17 14.49 9.33
C PHE A 98 -0.45 15.73 8.68
N ARG A 99 -0.70 16.76 9.49
CA ARG A 99 -1.23 18.05 9.03
C ARG A 99 -0.28 18.77 8.09
N ALA A 100 1.01 18.76 8.44
CA ALA A 100 2.01 19.45 7.64
C ALA A 100 2.16 18.81 6.26
N ARG A 101 2.20 17.48 6.17
CA ARG A 101 2.35 16.75 4.90
C ARG A 101 1.08 16.79 4.06
N GLY A 102 -0.09 16.62 4.68
CA GLY A 102 -1.41 16.74 4.05
C GLY A 102 -1.70 15.75 2.91
N VAL A 103 -0.82 14.77 2.70
CA VAL A 103 -0.91 13.72 1.69
C VAL A 103 -0.52 12.41 2.36
N ALA A 104 -1.26 11.34 2.09
CA ALA A 104 -0.84 9.99 2.40
C ALA A 104 -0.52 9.19 1.13
N GLU A 105 0.54 8.40 1.20
CA GLU A 105 0.80 7.30 0.27
C GLU A 105 0.62 5.98 1.02
N TYR A 106 -0.35 5.19 0.58
CA TYR A 106 -0.54 3.83 1.06
C TYR A 106 0.28 2.87 0.21
N PHE A 107 1.22 2.18 0.83
CA PHE A 107 1.98 1.12 0.19
C PHE A 107 1.13 -0.15 0.15
N HIS A 108 0.40 -0.30 -0.95
CA HIS A 108 -0.54 -1.38 -1.17
C HIS A 108 0.21 -2.63 -1.64
N ILE A 109 0.54 -3.50 -0.70
CA ILE A 109 1.06 -4.81 -1.02
C ILE A 109 -0.11 -5.69 -1.43
N SER A 110 -0.05 -6.27 -2.63
CA SER A 110 -1.19 -7.02 -3.15
C SER A 110 -1.66 -8.13 -2.20
N LYS A 111 -2.99 -8.18 -2.06
CA LYS A 111 -3.72 -9.13 -1.20
C LYS A 111 -3.49 -8.94 0.29
N THR A 112 -3.10 -7.75 0.72
CA THR A 112 -3.06 -7.36 2.14
C THR A 112 -4.22 -6.45 2.56
N GLY A 113 -5.26 -6.29 1.73
CA GLY A 113 -6.47 -5.52 2.07
C GLY A 113 -6.56 -4.14 1.43
N GLY A 114 -5.77 -3.84 0.39
CA GLY A 114 -5.78 -2.49 -0.18
C GLY A 114 -7.06 -2.06 -0.89
N THR A 115 -7.91 -3.00 -1.35
CA THR A 115 -9.26 -2.63 -1.82
C THR A 115 -10.08 -2.02 -0.69
N SER A 116 -10.14 -2.70 0.47
CA SER A 116 -10.78 -2.19 1.69
C SER A 116 -10.17 -0.87 2.15
N TRP A 117 -8.83 -0.75 2.07
CA TRP A 117 -8.15 0.50 2.42
C TRP A 117 -8.53 1.66 1.51
N ASN A 118 -8.62 1.42 0.20
CA ASN A 118 -9.05 2.41 -0.78
C ASN A 118 -10.50 2.83 -0.58
N GLU A 119 -11.40 1.88 -0.30
CA GLU A 119 -12.80 2.13 0.06
C GLU A 119 -12.87 3.01 1.32
N ALA A 120 -12.15 2.65 2.38
CA ALA A 120 -12.10 3.43 3.61
C ALA A 120 -11.58 4.87 3.36
N ALA A 121 -10.53 5.04 2.56
CA ALA A 121 -10.03 6.37 2.19
C ALA A 121 -11.12 7.20 1.47
N SER A 122 -11.87 6.59 0.55
CA SER A 122 -12.97 7.24 -0.16
C SER A 122 -14.11 7.65 0.79
N GLU A 123 -14.49 6.77 1.72
CA GLU A 123 -15.51 7.03 2.74
C GLU A 123 -15.12 8.19 3.68
N HIS A 124 -13.82 8.37 3.93
CA HIS A 124 -13.29 9.50 4.69
C HIS A 124 -13.08 10.77 3.86
N GLY A 125 -13.57 10.80 2.62
CA GLY A 125 -13.53 11.99 1.78
C GLY A 125 -12.12 12.37 1.30
N CYS A 126 -11.19 11.41 1.29
CA CYS A 126 -9.85 11.62 0.76
C CYS A 126 -9.91 11.95 -0.74
N ALA A 127 -9.16 12.95 -1.17
CA ALA A 127 -9.01 13.26 -2.58
C ALA A 127 -7.99 12.28 -3.19
N HIS A 128 -8.45 11.41 -4.09
CA HIS A 128 -7.62 10.38 -4.69
C HIS A 128 -7.77 10.38 -6.22
N SER A 129 -6.86 9.66 -6.89
CA SER A 129 -6.95 9.42 -8.32
C SER A 129 -8.16 8.53 -8.64
N PRO A 130 -8.91 8.78 -9.73
CA PRO A 130 -10.08 7.98 -10.10
C PRO A 130 -9.71 6.63 -10.75
N ASN A 131 -8.42 6.33 -10.92
CA ASN A 131 -8.00 5.05 -11.50
C ASN A 131 -8.27 3.90 -10.54
N LEU A 132 -8.48 2.70 -11.10
CA LEU A 132 -8.55 1.46 -10.33
C LEU A 132 -7.37 1.36 -9.35
N GLY A 133 -7.66 1.01 -8.10
CA GLY A 133 -6.65 0.89 -7.04
C GLY A 133 -6.17 2.23 -6.47
N ASN A 134 -6.77 3.36 -6.86
CA ASN A 134 -6.40 4.72 -6.44
C ASN A 134 -4.94 5.11 -6.78
N HIS A 135 -4.38 4.52 -7.83
CA HIS A 135 -3.04 4.84 -8.33
C HIS A 135 -3.04 6.12 -9.15
N ILE A 136 -1.95 6.88 -9.04
CA ILE A 136 -1.65 7.95 -10.00
C ILE A 136 -1.01 7.28 -11.21
N LYS A 137 -1.73 7.24 -12.35
CA LYS A 137 -1.31 6.54 -13.57
C LYS A 137 0.08 6.96 -14.03
N GLU A 138 0.39 8.23 -13.85
CA GLU A 138 1.65 8.84 -14.23
C GLU A 138 2.84 8.35 -13.39
N PHE A 139 2.61 7.80 -12.20
CA PHE A 139 3.66 7.24 -11.35
C PHE A 139 4.06 5.82 -11.76
N ASN A 140 3.18 5.11 -12.47
CA ASN A 140 3.40 3.73 -12.92
C ASN A 140 3.68 2.76 -11.75
N ASP A 141 2.90 2.94 -10.67
CA ASP A 141 2.97 2.12 -9.44
C ASP A 141 2.03 0.91 -9.48
N GLU A 142 1.47 0.56 -10.65
CA GLU A 142 0.63 -0.63 -10.73
C GLU A 142 1.46 -1.89 -10.48
N CYS A 143 0.80 -2.91 -9.96
CA CYS A 143 1.44 -4.15 -9.61
C CYS A 143 2.17 -4.81 -10.82
N ARG A 144 3.22 -5.59 -10.51
CA ARG A 144 4.06 -6.28 -11.51
C ARG A 144 4.27 -7.76 -11.17
N TRP A 145 3.19 -8.49 -10.89
CA TRP A 145 3.28 -9.87 -10.39
C TRP A 145 3.72 -10.86 -11.44
N LEU A 146 3.17 -10.76 -12.66
CA LEU A 146 3.31 -11.82 -13.67
C LEU A 146 4.28 -11.48 -14.78
N ASP A 147 4.96 -12.51 -15.23
CA ASP A 147 5.69 -12.50 -16.49
C ASP A 147 4.71 -12.57 -17.67
N MET A 148 4.73 -11.54 -18.52
CA MET A 148 3.80 -11.42 -19.66
C MET A 148 3.99 -12.55 -20.66
N GLU A 149 5.22 -12.97 -20.94
CA GLU A 149 5.49 -14.02 -21.92
C GLU A 149 4.91 -15.36 -21.46
N THR A 150 5.18 -15.72 -20.21
CA THR A 150 4.65 -16.94 -19.58
C THR A 150 3.12 -16.90 -19.50
N TYR A 151 2.55 -15.76 -19.09
CA TYR A 151 1.11 -15.55 -19.05
C TYR A 151 0.45 -15.72 -20.43
N MET A 152 0.94 -15.03 -21.46
CA MET A 152 0.41 -15.11 -22.82
C MET A 152 0.49 -16.54 -23.37
N ARG A 153 1.59 -17.25 -23.11
CA ARG A 153 1.76 -18.65 -23.52
C ARG A 153 0.71 -19.55 -22.89
N SER A 154 0.42 -19.34 -21.60
CA SER A 154 -0.57 -20.13 -20.84
C SER A 154 -2.03 -19.76 -21.09
N THR A 155 -2.30 -18.64 -21.76
CA THR A 155 -3.66 -18.13 -22.03
C THR A 155 -4.00 -18.04 -23.52
N GLY A 156 -3.08 -18.47 -24.39
CA GLY A 156 -3.27 -18.41 -25.84
C GLY A 156 -3.29 -16.97 -26.38
N GLY A 157 -2.43 -16.10 -25.85
CA GLY A 157 -2.16 -14.76 -26.34
C GLY A 157 -2.83 -13.62 -25.57
N HIS A 158 -3.56 -13.89 -24.48
CA HIS A 158 -4.20 -12.84 -23.69
C HIS A 158 -3.18 -11.97 -22.95
N ARG A 159 -3.46 -10.66 -22.89
CA ARG A 159 -2.64 -9.69 -22.16
C ARG A 159 -3.39 -9.19 -20.94
N ILE A 160 -2.67 -8.88 -19.87
CA ILE A 160 -3.27 -8.40 -18.64
C ILE A 160 -2.43 -7.30 -17.99
N LEU A 161 -3.11 -6.33 -17.34
CA LEU A 161 -2.47 -5.10 -16.85
C LEU A 161 -1.32 -5.36 -15.88
N TRP A 162 -1.46 -6.37 -15.03
CA TRP A 162 -0.53 -6.72 -13.96
C TRP A 162 0.57 -7.72 -14.36
N ALA A 163 0.60 -8.14 -15.63
CA ALA A 163 1.69 -8.92 -16.20
C ALA A 163 2.84 -8.02 -16.67
N ARG A 164 3.51 -7.38 -15.71
CA ARG A 164 4.60 -6.41 -15.96
C ARG A 164 5.93 -6.82 -15.32
N TRP A 165 6.07 -8.07 -14.89
CA TRP A 165 7.34 -8.57 -14.41
C TRP A 165 8.43 -8.40 -15.48
N GLY A 166 9.65 -8.08 -15.05
CA GLY A 166 10.79 -7.79 -15.93
C GLY A 166 10.83 -6.33 -16.40
N MET A 167 9.75 -5.56 -16.23
CA MET A 167 9.80 -4.10 -16.34
C MET A 167 10.37 -3.53 -15.05
N VAL A 168 11.70 -3.48 -14.94
CA VAL A 168 12.38 -3.05 -13.70
C VAL A 168 12.05 -1.60 -13.36
N GLN A 169 12.26 -0.67 -14.29
CA GLN A 169 12.10 0.75 -14.00
C GLN A 169 10.65 1.22 -14.16
N ARG A 170 10.20 2.16 -13.32
CA ARG A 170 8.98 2.94 -13.60
C ARG A 170 9.15 3.77 -14.87
N ARG A 171 8.16 3.69 -15.78
CA ARG A 171 8.07 4.60 -16.93
C ARG A 171 7.37 5.88 -16.48
N THR A 172 8.07 6.66 -15.67
CA THR A 172 7.58 7.93 -15.12
C THR A 172 8.68 9.00 -15.16
N VAL A 173 8.22 10.25 -15.22
CA VAL A 173 9.04 11.44 -14.99
C VAL A 173 9.14 11.80 -13.51
N TYR A 174 8.20 11.31 -12.67
CA TYR A 174 8.15 11.56 -11.23
C TYR A 174 8.98 10.52 -10.47
N ARG A 175 10.31 10.57 -10.65
CA ARG A 175 11.24 9.53 -10.17
C ARG A 175 11.69 9.75 -8.74
N THR A 176 11.57 10.97 -8.24
CA THR A 176 11.94 11.35 -6.89
C THR A 176 10.69 11.53 -6.02
N CYS A 177 10.87 11.40 -4.71
CA CYS A 177 9.80 11.67 -3.75
C CYS A 177 9.29 13.11 -3.82
N GLN A 178 10.18 14.07 -4.11
CA GLN A 178 9.82 15.46 -4.26
C GLN A 178 8.88 15.68 -5.46
N GLU A 179 9.24 15.17 -6.64
CA GLU A 179 8.41 15.27 -7.85
C GLU A 179 7.03 14.61 -7.67
N ARG A 180 6.99 13.46 -6.97
CA ARG A 180 5.73 12.78 -6.65
C ARG A 180 4.85 13.62 -5.71
N TYR A 181 5.45 14.16 -4.66
CA TYR A 181 4.73 15.04 -3.72
C TYR A 181 4.17 16.28 -4.42
N GLU A 182 4.99 16.97 -5.21
CA GLU A 182 4.59 18.13 -5.99
C GLU A 182 3.44 17.82 -6.94
N HIS A 183 3.49 16.66 -7.61
CA HIS A 183 2.40 16.21 -8.49
C HIS A 183 1.09 15.97 -7.72
N MET A 184 1.16 15.33 -6.55
CA MET A 184 -0.01 15.11 -5.69
C MET A 184 -0.61 16.44 -5.21
N VAL A 185 0.24 17.35 -4.75
CA VAL A 185 -0.10 18.72 -4.33
C VAL A 185 -0.76 19.51 -5.45
N ALA A 186 -0.15 19.56 -6.63
CA ALA A 186 -0.66 20.31 -7.77
C ALA A 186 -2.04 19.82 -8.24
N ARG A 187 -2.35 18.54 -8.03
CA ARG A 187 -3.65 17.93 -8.34
C ARG A 187 -4.65 17.96 -7.18
N GLY A 188 -4.25 18.49 -6.02
CA GLY A 188 -5.08 18.53 -4.81
C GLY A 188 -5.40 17.14 -4.25
N LEU A 189 -4.56 16.15 -4.51
CA LEU A 189 -4.73 14.78 -4.00
C LEU A 189 -4.22 14.69 -2.57
N SER A 190 -5.03 14.16 -1.65
CA SER A 190 -4.63 13.87 -0.26
C SER A 190 -4.29 12.39 -0.05
N TYR A 191 -4.53 11.54 -1.04
CA TYR A 191 -4.31 10.10 -0.97
C TYR A 191 -3.87 9.53 -2.32
N ALA A 192 -2.87 8.65 -2.27
CA ALA A 192 -2.47 7.81 -3.39
C ALA A 192 -2.08 6.41 -2.90
N SER A 193 -2.24 5.42 -3.78
CA SER A 193 -1.80 4.06 -3.53
C SER A 193 -0.60 3.70 -4.42
N ASN A 194 0.37 2.99 -3.85
CA ASN A 194 1.54 2.45 -4.55
C ASN A 194 1.56 0.92 -4.45
N GLU A 195 1.37 0.22 -5.56
CA GLU A 195 1.26 -1.25 -5.64
C GLU A 195 2.53 -1.97 -6.11
N TYR A 196 3.60 -1.22 -6.41
CA TYR A 196 4.80 -1.77 -7.02
C TYR A 196 5.91 -2.01 -5.98
N THR A 197 6.66 -0.98 -5.64
CA THR A 197 7.79 -1.02 -4.69
C THR A 197 7.95 0.32 -3.99
N LEU A 198 8.81 0.39 -2.98
CA LEU A 198 9.33 1.68 -2.52
C LEU A 198 10.01 2.46 -3.66
N VAL A 199 10.06 3.79 -3.54
CA VAL A 199 10.65 4.68 -4.54
C VAL A 199 12.18 4.53 -4.51
N GLY A 200 12.80 4.49 -5.69
CA GLY A 200 14.26 4.32 -5.83
C GLY A 200 14.68 2.87 -6.01
N GLY A 201 15.81 2.49 -5.41
CA GLY A 201 16.35 1.12 -5.50
C GLY A 201 17.13 0.77 -6.79
N MET A 202 17.16 1.66 -7.80
CA MET A 202 17.85 1.36 -9.08
C MET A 202 19.37 1.24 -8.95
N ARG A 203 19.99 1.99 -8.03
CA ARG A 203 21.44 1.89 -7.75
C ARG A 203 21.78 0.69 -6.87
N GLY A 204 20.82 0.24 -6.07
CA GLY A 204 20.89 -0.90 -5.18
C GLY A 204 19.70 -0.89 -4.22
N PRO A 205 19.33 -2.04 -3.62
CA PRO A 205 18.22 -2.13 -2.67
C PRO A 205 18.25 -1.11 -1.53
N GLU A 206 19.43 -0.75 -1.06
CA GLU A 206 19.68 0.23 0.01
C GLU A 206 19.25 1.66 -0.35
N ALA A 207 19.08 1.95 -1.65
CA ALA A 207 18.62 3.26 -2.12
C ALA A 207 17.08 3.36 -2.22
N ALA A 208 16.36 2.28 -1.89
CA ALA A 208 14.90 2.29 -1.82
C ALA A 208 14.43 2.95 -0.53
N ARG A 209 13.36 3.74 -0.57
CA ARG A 209 12.78 4.37 0.62
C ARG A 209 11.33 4.82 0.41
N PRO A 210 10.52 4.89 1.48
CA PRO A 210 9.28 5.65 1.47
C PRO A 210 9.56 7.14 1.29
N CYS A 211 8.55 7.90 0.91
CA CYS A 211 8.72 9.33 0.64
C CYS A 211 8.45 10.15 1.90
N PRO A 212 9.43 10.87 2.47
CA PRO A 212 9.24 11.57 3.74
C PRO A 212 8.21 12.72 3.63
N GLN A 213 8.01 13.29 2.44
CA GLN A 213 7.04 14.37 2.23
C GLN A 213 5.58 13.92 2.35
N VAL A 214 5.30 12.61 2.31
CA VAL A 214 3.95 12.05 2.45
C VAL A 214 3.85 11.22 3.73
N VAL A 215 2.65 11.08 4.26
CA VAL A 215 2.33 10.11 5.31
C VAL A 215 2.37 8.71 4.71
N ASN A 216 3.29 7.87 5.16
CA ASN A 216 3.50 6.52 4.61
C ASN A 216 2.76 5.49 5.47
N LEU A 217 1.85 4.76 4.86
CA LEU A 217 1.00 3.75 5.50
C LEU A 217 1.21 2.40 4.82
N VAL A 218 1.17 1.31 5.57
CA VAL A 218 1.22 -0.05 5.00
C VAL A 218 0.37 -1.02 5.79
N THR A 219 -0.28 -1.95 5.09
CA THR A 219 -0.93 -3.11 5.71
C THR A 219 -0.17 -4.36 5.37
N LEU A 220 0.19 -5.11 6.41
CA LEU A 220 0.79 -6.43 6.33
C LEU A 220 -0.28 -7.50 6.49
N ARG A 221 0.02 -8.69 6.01
CA ARG A 221 -0.79 -9.89 6.14
C ARG A 221 0.14 -11.07 6.32
N GLU A 222 -0.31 -12.11 7.01
CA GLU A 222 0.45 -13.36 7.12
C GLU A 222 0.86 -13.85 5.71
N PRO A 223 2.17 -14.07 5.45
CA PRO A 223 2.69 -14.33 4.12
C PRO A 223 2.11 -15.54 3.42
N LEU A 224 1.82 -16.63 4.14
CA LEU A 224 1.27 -17.84 3.55
C LEU A 224 -0.20 -17.66 3.12
N LYS A 225 -1.01 -16.98 3.95
CA LYS A 225 -2.37 -16.55 3.60
C LYS A 225 -2.37 -15.58 2.42
N ARG A 226 -1.40 -14.67 2.35
CA ARG A 226 -1.21 -13.75 1.21
C ARG A 226 -0.86 -14.52 -0.06
N LEU A 227 0.10 -15.46 0.01
CA LEU A 227 0.50 -16.34 -1.09
C LEU A 227 -0.70 -17.12 -1.65
N GLU A 228 -1.46 -17.78 -0.78
CA GLU A 228 -2.66 -18.53 -1.16
C GLU A 228 -3.70 -17.62 -1.82
N SER A 229 -3.97 -16.46 -1.22
CA SER A 229 -4.90 -15.47 -1.76
C SER A 229 -4.47 -14.94 -3.13
N ALA A 230 -3.17 -14.76 -3.35
CA ALA A 230 -2.63 -14.28 -4.62
C ALA A 230 -2.75 -15.34 -5.72
N ILE A 231 -2.33 -16.57 -5.44
CA ILE A 231 -2.48 -17.71 -6.36
C ILE A 231 -3.94 -17.93 -6.72
N ARG A 232 -4.83 -18.00 -5.72
CA ARG A 232 -6.26 -18.15 -5.95
C ARG A 232 -6.82 -17.03 -6.82
N PHE A 233 -6.45 -15.78 -6.56
CA PHE A 233 -6.89 -14.64 -7.36
C PHE A 233 -6.46 -14.79 -8.82
N VAL A 234 -5.18 -15.09 -9.08
CA VAL A 234 -4.66 -15.27 -10.44
C VAL A 234 -5.42 -16.38 -11.17
N THR A 235 -5.57 -17.54 -10.51
CA THR A 235 -6.25 -18.71 -11.08
C THR A 235 -7.73 -18.42 -11.41
N VAL A 236 -8.46 -17.79 -10.49
CA VAL A 236 -9.87 -17.42 -10.69
C VAL A 236 -10.02 -16.40 -11.83
N TYR A 237 -9.14 -15.39 -11.87
CA TYR A 237 -9.20 -14.36 -12.91
C TYR A 237 -8.91 -14.95 -14.29
N VAL A 238 -7.93 -15.85 -14.40
CA VAL A 238 -7.64 -16.55 -15.66
C VAL A 238 -8.80 -17.47 -16.06
N LYS A 239 -9.39 -18.22 -15.12
CA LYS A 239 -10.59 -19.01 -15.41
C LYS A 239 -11.73 -18.13 -15.92
N GLY A 240 -11.90 -16.94 -15.35
CA GLY A 240 -12.83 -15.90 -15.82
C GLY A 240 -12.58 -15.44 -17.25
N PHE A 241 -11.32 -15.24 -17.63
CA PHE A 241 -10.95 -14.93 -19.01
C PHE A 241 -11.38 -16.04 -19.98
N TRP A 242 -11.06 -17.31 -19.67
CA TRP A 242 -11.46 -18.43 -20.53
C TRP A 242 -12.99 -18.54 -20.64
N ASN A 243 -13.71 -18.34 -19.54
CA ASN A 243 -15.18 -18.32 -19.51
C ASN A 243 -15.77 -17.26 -20.45
N ARG A 244 -15.17 -16.07 -20.51
CA ARG A 244 -15.59 -15.01 -21.45
C ARG A 244 -15.30 -15.37 -22.91
N ARG A 245 -14.23 -16.11 -23.18
CA ARG A 245 -13.82 -16.52 -24.53
C ARG A 245 -14.69 -17.64 -25.09
N ASP A 246 -15.01 -18.65 -24.28
CA ASP A 246 -15.78 -19.82 -24.69
C ASP A 246 -16.58 -20.39 -23.50
N LYS A 247 -17.78 -19.87 -23.27
CA LYS A 247 -18.63 -20.26 -22.13
C LYS A 247 -18.93 -21.76 -22.07
N GLU A 248 -18.95 -22.45 -23.21
CA GLU A 248 -19.33 -23.87 -23.25
C GLU A 248 -18.14 -24.78 -22.95
N ARG A 249 -16.93 -24.38 -23.35
CA ARG A 249 -15.73 -25.24 -23.27
C ARG A 249 -14.60 -24.70 -22.40
N TYR A 250 -14.81 -23.58 -21.71
CA TYR A 250 -13.74 -22.94 -20.95
C TYR A 250 -13.12 -23.84 -19.89
N GLU A 251 -13.88 -24.73 -19.26
CA GLU A 251 -13.36 -25.65 -18.23
C GLU A 251 -12.33 -26.60 -18.85
N GLU A 252 -12.67 -27.24 -19.96
CA GLU A 252 -11.76 -28.13 -20.71
C GLU A 252 -10.52 -27.37 -21.19
N ALA A 253 -10.69 -26.15 -21.72
CA ALA A 253 -9.58 -25.33 -22.20
C ALA A 253 -8.64 -24.89 -21.07
N PHE A 254 -9.20 -24.49 -19.93
CA PHE A 254 -8.47 -24.07 -18.74
C PHE A 254 -7.67 -25.23 -18.11
N GLU A 255 -8.28 -26.41 -18.01
CA GLU A 255 -7.62 -27.62 -17.53
C GLU A 255 -6.51 -28.07 -18.47
N ARG A 256 -6.77 -28.09 -19.79
CA ARG A 256 -5.78 -28.43 -20.81
C ARG A 256 -4.61 -27.45 -20.85
N ALA A 257 -4.86 -26.19 -20.52
CA ALA A 257 -3.82 -25.16 -20.37
C ALA A 257 -2.96 -25.36 -19.10
N GLY A 258 -3.28 -26.35 -18.25
CA GLY A 258 -2.45 -26.75 -17.11
C GLY A 258 -2.56 -25.83 -15.91
N TRP A 259 -3.67 -25.10 -15.75
CA TRP A 259 -3.87 -24.18 -14.63
C TRP A 259 -4.32 -24.85 -13.33
N CYS A 260 -4.69 -26.14 -13.39
CA CYS A 260 -4.91 -26.99 -12.23
C CYS A 260 -3.77 -28.01 -12.10
N ASN A 261 -3.43 -28.42 -10.87
CA ASN A 261 -2.26 -29.26 -10.56
C ASN A 261 -0.94 -28.63 -11.03
N THR A 262 -0.83 -27.32 -10.87
CA THR A 262 0.38 -26.55 -11.22
C THR A 262 1.55 -26.90 -10.31
N THR A 263 2.77 -26.69 -10.81
CA THR A 263 4.03 -27.00 -10.12
C THR A 263 4.71 -25.74 -9.59
N LEU A 264 5.73 -25.92 -8.75
CA LEU A 264 6.59 -24.83 -8.26
C LEU A 264 7.25 -24.07 -9.40
N ASP A 265 7.74 -24.81 -10.40
CA ASP A 265 8.41 -24.24 -11.58
C ASP A 265 7.46 -23.42 -12.46
N PHE A 266 6.20 -23.83 -12.58
CA PHE A 266 5.17 -23.04 -13.26
C PHE A 266 5.01 -21.67 -12.58
N TRP A 267 4.79 -21.64 -11.26
CA TRP A 267 4.60 -20.39 -10.51
C TRP A 267 5.86 -19.54 -10.43
N SER A 268 7.04 -20.17 -10.37
CA SER A 268 8.33 -19.46 -10.36
C SER A 268 8.59 -18.70 -11.67
N ARG A 269 8.08 -19.20 -12.79
CA ARG A 269 8.17 -18.53 -14.10
C ARG A 269 7.04 -17.54 -14.30
N LEU A 270 5.81 -17.94 -13.98
CA LEU A 270 4.61 -17.13 -14.20
C LEU A 270 4.56 -15.93 -13.27
N ALA A 271 4.80 -16.11 -11.98
CA ALA A 271 4.58 -15.11 -10.95
C ALA A 271 5.78 -15.00 -9.99
N PRO A 272 6.98 -14.61 -10.48
CA PRO A 272 8.22 -14.71 -9.72
C PRO A 272 8.15 -14.01 -8.35
N ALA A 273 7.63 -12.78 -8.33
CA ALA A 273 7.45 -12.02 -7.08
C ALA A 273 6.51 -12.73 -6.10
N ILE A 274 5.39 -13.30 -6.58
CA ILE A 274 4.43 -13.99 -5.71
C ILE A 274 5.05 -15.25 -5.12
N SER A 275 5.83 -15.98 -5.92
CA SER A 275 6.41 -17.28 -5.56
C SER A 275 7.63 -17.21 -4.63
N ASP A 276 8.16 -16.01 -4.37
CA ASP A 276 9.44 -15.85 -3.66
C ASP A 276 9.50 -14.51 -2.91
N ASN A 277 9.03 -14.51 -1.65
CA ASN A 277 9.19 -13.42 -0.68
C ASN A 277 8.73 -12.05 -1.20
N TYR A 278 7.44 -11.94 -1.51
CA TYR A 278 6.82 -10.75 -2.09
C TYR A 278 6.99 -9.49 -1.23
N PHE A 279 6.83 -9.60 0.09
CA PHE A 279 7.02 -8.46 1.00
C PHE A 279 8.44 -7.94 0.88
N VAL A 280 9.43 -8.80 1.13
CA VAL A 280 10.85 -8.40 1.09
C VAL A 280 11.16 -7.73 -0.25
N ARG A 281 10.76 -8.33 -1.38
CA ARG A 281 10.93 -7.73 -2.72
C ARG A 281 10.36 -6.32 -2.84
N SER A 282 9.13 -6.12 -2.37
CA SER A 282 8.42 -4.83 -2.42
C SER A 282 9.15 -3.72 -1.65
N PHE A 283 9.84 -4.05 -0.56
CA PHE A 283 10.60 -3.09 0.25
C PHE A 283 11.99 -2.74 -0.31
N LEU A 284 12.53 -3.51 -1.25
CA LEU A 284 13.89 -3.32 -1.79
C LEU A 284 13.94 -2.42 -3.05
N GLY A 285 12.83 -1.77 -3.39
CA GLY A 285 12.74 -0.91 -4.57
C GLY A 285 12.82 -1.66 -5.90
N GLU A 286 13.00 -0.91 -6.99
CA GLU A 286 12.78 -1.40 -8.36
C GLU A 286 13.68 -2.59 -8.75
N LYS A 287 14.98 -2.49 -8.42
CA LYS A 287 15.97 -3.53 -8.71
C LYS A 287 15.82 -4.73 -7.77
N GLY A 288 15.60 -4.46 -6.47
CA GLY A 288 15.42 -5.50 -5.46
C GLY A 288 14.21 -6.37 -5.73
N PHE A 289 13.10 -5.76 -6.17
CA PHE A 289 11.88 -6.50 -6.53
C PHE A 289 12.12 -7.52 -7.65
N HIS A 290 13.00 -7.19 -8.60
CA HIS A 290 13.32 -7.98 -9.78
C HIS A 290 14.57 -8.86 -9.64
N LEU A 291 15.10 -9.03 -8.43
CA LEU A 291 16.18 -9.99 -8.19
C LEU A 291 15.77 -11.41 -8.64
N PRO A 292 16.70 -12.26 -9.09
CA PRO A 292 16.38 -13.64 -9.46
C PRO A 292 15.62 -14.39 -8.35
N VAL A 293 14.78 -15.35 -8.73
CA VAL A 293 14.07 -16.20 -7.77
C VAL A 293 15.08 -17.00 -6.94
N GLY A 294 14.93 -16.99 -5.63
CA GLY A 294 15.80 -17.67 -4.67
C GLY A 294 17.10 -16.93 -4.34
N SER A 295 17.29 -15.70 -4.82
CA SER A 295 18.51 -14.91 -4.54
C SER A 295 18.39 -13.93 -3.37
N LEU A 296 17.24 -13.88 -2.71
CA LEU A 296 17.06 -13.05 -1.52
C LEU A 296 17.77 -13.68 -0.32
N THR A 297 18.17 -12.84 0.62
CA THR A 297 19.00 -13.22 1.78
C THR A 297 18.52 -12.50 3.03
N GLU A 298 19.06 -12.89 4.18
CA GLU A 298 18.84 -12.23 5.48
C GLU A 298 19.21 -10.74 5.47
N ASP A 299 20.24 -10.35 4.72
CA ASP A 299 20.61 -8.93 4.57
C ASP A 299 19.48 -8.13 3.91
N HIS A 300 18.79 -8.73 2.95
CA HIS A 300 17.63 -8.11 2.32
C HIS A 300 16.45 -7.98 3.28
N VAL A 301 16.25 -8.98 4.17
CA VAL A 301 15.23 -8.88 5.23
C VAL A 301 15.58 -7.73 6.17
N SER A 302 16.84 -7.62 6.58
CA SER A 302 17.32 -6.55 7.48
C SER A 302 17.07 -5.16 6.89
N LEU A 303 17.38 -4.97 5.60
CA LEU A 303 17.07 -3.74 4.87
C LEU A 303 15.56 -3.46 4.83
N ALA A 304 14.74 -4.46 4.52
CA ALA A 304 13.28 -4.30 4.50
C ALA A 304 12.73 -3.92 5.88
N GLN A 305 13.23 -4.54 6.96
CA GLN A 305 12.87 -4.23 8.34
C GLN A 305 13.25 -2.80 8.72
N GLU A 306 14.43 -2.32 8.31
CA GLU A 306 14.85 -0.93 8.51
C GLU A 306 13.89 0.04 7.82
N GLN A 307 13.53 -0.22 6.56
CA GLN A 307 12.57 0.61 5.82
C GLN A 307 11.19 0.62 6.48
N LEU A 308 10.70 -0.53 6.94
CA LEU A 308 9.43 -0.63 7.66
C LEU A 308 9.46 0.19 8.96
N ALA A 309 10.49 0.00 9.78
CA ALA A 309 10.59 0.62 11.10
C ALA A 309 10.86 2.13 11.05
N SER A 310 11.57 2.61 10.03
CA SER A 310 12.00 4.02 9.94
C SER A 310 11.18 4.87 8.98
N GLY A 311 10.66 4.27 7.90
CA GLY A 311 10.04 5.03 6.81
C GLY A 311 8.51 5.04 6.83
N PHE A 312 7.86 4.13 7.56
CA PHE A 312 6.39 4.08 7.66
C PHE A 312 5.88 4.74 8.93
N ASP A 313 4.90 5.62 8.80
CA ASP A 313 4.30 6.34 9.92
C ASP A 313 3.39 5.44 10.76
N LEU A 314 2.65 4.53 10.11
CA LEU A 314 1.82 3.51 10.76
C LEU A 314 1.87 2.20 9.98
N VAL A 315 1.93 1.09 10.72
CA VAL A 315 1.88 -0.27 10.19
C VAL A 315 0.64 -0.97 10.70
N PHE A 316 -0.15 -1.52 9.78
CA PHE A 316 -1.35 -2.30 10.06
C PHE A 316 -1.06 -3.79 9.86
N ASP A 317 -1.69 -4.65 10.67
CA ASP A 317 -1.61 -6.10 10.54
C ASP A 317 -3.03 -6.63 10.33
N LEU A 318 -3.32 -7.18 9.15
CA LEU A 318 -4.64 -7.71 8.84
C LEU A 318 -5.07 -8.85 9.78
N GLU A 319 -4.12 -9.51 10.44
CA GLU A 319 -4.37 -10.63 11.36
C GLU A 319 -4.40 -10.22 12.84
N SER A 320 -4.22 -8.93 13.18
CA SER A 320 -4.25 -8.47 14.58
C SER A 320 -5.65 -8.30 15.17
N GLY A 321 -6.69 -8.53 14.37
CA GLY A 321 -8.09 -8.32 14.74
C GLY A 321 -8.59 -6.94 14.35
N THR A 322 -9.91 -6.80 14.31
CA THR A 322 -10.56 -5.56 13.87
C THR A 322 -10.34 -4.45 14.89
N GLU A 323 -10.57 -4.71 16.18
CA GLU A 323 -10.46 -3.71 17.26
C GLU A 323 -9.11 -2.96 17.24
N VAL A 324 -7.99 -3.67 17.12
CA VAL A 324 -6.66 -3.05 17.14
C VAL A 324 -6.44 -2.17 15.90
N ASN A 325 -6.83 -2.65 14.71
CA ASN A 325 -6.72 -1.86 13.48
C ASN A 325 -7.69 -0.67 13.46
N ASP A 326 -8.86 -0.85 14.06
CA ASP A 326 -9.88 0.19 14.19
C ASP A 326 -9.38 1.32 15.12
N ASP A 327 -8.76 0.97 16.25
CA ASP A 327 -8.09 1.91 17.15
C ASP A 327 -6.96 2.67 16.43
N LEU A 328 -6.13 1.96 15.66
CA LEU A 328 -5.05 2.55 14.87
C LEU A 328 -5.56 3.53 13.81
N ALA A 329 -6.62 3.15 13.08
CA ALA A 329 -7.23 4.01 12.08
C ALA A 329 -7.87 5.25 12.72
N TRP A 330 -8.59 5.07 13.84
CA TRP A 330 -9.19 6.18 14.55
C TRP A 330 -8.14 7.10 15.16
N GLN A 331 -7.34 6.59 16.09
CA GLN A 331 -6.41 7.43 16.87
C GLN A 331 -5.23 7.90 16.02
N GLY A 332 -4.80 7.09 15.05
CA GLY A 332 -3.63 7.33 14.21
C GLY A 332 -3.90 8.05 12.90
N LEU A 333 -5.12 7.97 12.35
CA LEU A 333 -5.51 8.67 11.10
C LEU A 333 -6.68 9.65 11.29
N GLY A 334 -7.47 9.52 12.35
CA GLY A 334 -8.75 10.22 12.50
C GLY A 334 -9.87 9.63 11.65
N TRP A 335 -9.77 8.34 11.29
CA TRP A 335 -10.72 7.64 10.42
C TRP A 335 -11.73 6.83 11.26
N PRO A 336 -13.00 7.27 11.39
CA PRO A 336 -14.00 6.56 12.22
C PRO A 336 -14.59 5.30 11.59
N VAL A 337 -14.47 5.16 10.27
CA VAL A 337 -14.85 3.96 9.51
C VAL A 337 -13.59 3.21 9.16
N VAL A 338 -13.63 1.91 9.34
CA VAL A 338 -12.46 1.08 9.57
C VAL A 338 -12.47 -0.09 8.60
N LEU A 339 -11.30 -0.68 8.37
CA LEU A 339 -11.09 -1.76 7.39
C LEU A 339 -12.07 -2.94 7.57
N SER A 340 -12.52 -3.17 8.81
CA SER A 340 -13.46 -4.23 9.18
C SER A 340 -14.88 -4.01 8.63
N LYS A 341 -15.23 -2.78 8.25
CA LYS A 341 -16.56 -2.42 7.71
C LYS A 341 -16.57 -2.37 6.18
N THR A 342 -15.41 -2.22 5.56
CA THR A 342 -15.23 -2.15 4.11
C THR A 342 -14.74 -3.51 3.59
N HIS A 343 -15.64 -4.41 3.24
CA HIS A 343 -15.31 -5.73 2.70
C HIS A 343 -15.85 -5.93 1.28
N GLY A 344 -15.38 -5.15 0.31
CA GLY A 344 -15.87 -5.24 -1.07
C GLY A 344 -15.58 -6.57 -1.79
N LEU A 345 -14.49 -7.28 -1.45
CA LEU A 345 -14.03 -8.47 -2.19
C LEU A 345 -13.50 -9.60 -1.29
N LYS A 346 -14.40 -10.45 -0.80
CA LYS A 346 -14.01 -11.73 -0.19
C LYS A 346 -13.58 -12.74 -1.27
N SER A 347 -12.61 -13.60 -0.96
CA SER A 347 -12.01 -14.53 -1.93
C SER A 347 -12.98 -15.59 -2.47
N ASP A 348 -14.05 -15.88 -1.73
CA ASP A 348 -15.18 -16.75 -2.09
C ASP A 348 -16.28 -16.04 -2.89
N VAL A 349 -16.32 -14.71 -2.84
CA VAL A 349 -17.26 -13.89 -3.63
C VAL A 349 -16.74 -13.70 -5.06
N LEU A 350 -15.42 -13.60 -5.24
CA LEU A 350 -14.80 -13.32 -6.53
C LEU A 350 -15.19 -14.32 -7.64
N PRO A 351 -15.14 -15.66 -7.46
CA PRO A 351 -15.56 -16.60 -8.50
C PRO A 351 -17.03 -16.40 -8.90
N ARG A 352 -17.91 -16.15 -7.92
CA ARG A 352 -19.34 -15.89 -8.15
C ARG A 352 -19.54 -14.62 -8.95
N ARG A 353 -18.86 -13.53 -8.57
CA ARG A 353 -18.92 -12.23 -9.27
C ARG A 353 -18.44 -12.31 -10.72
N ILE A 354 -17.43 -13.14 -11.00
CA ILE A 354 -16.89 -13.35 -12.36
C ILE A 354 -17.69 -14.43 -13.14
N GLY A 355 -18.67 -15.08 -12.50
CA GLY A 355 -19.49 -16.10 -13.13
C GLY A 355 -18.74 -17.40 -13.44
N VAL A 356 -17.76 -17.77 -12.60
CA VAL A 356 -16.99 -19.01 -12.74
C VAL A 356 -17.15 -19.91 -11.53
N ARG A 357 -17.23 -21.22 -11.78
CA ARG A 357 -17.14 -22.23 -10.71
C ARG A 357 -15.68 -22.44 -10.38
N PHE A 358 -15.30 -22.24 -9.12
CA PHE A 358 -13.94 -22.50 -8.67
C PHE A 358 -13.98 -23.33 -7.39
N ASP A 359 -13.44 -24.54 -7.48
CA ASP A 359 -13.24 -25.42 -6.33
C ASP A 359 -11.74 -25.54 -6.04
N PRO A 360 -11.27 -25.03 -4.89
CA PRO A 360 -9.87 -25.10 -4.50
C PRO A 360 -9.39 -26.53 -4.22
N GLN A 361 -10.27 -27.51 -4.06
CA GLN A 361 -9.87 -28.91 -3.83
C GLN A 361 -9.48 -29.61 -5.14
N THR A 362 -10.23 -29.35 -6.21
CA THR A 362 -9.98 -29.92 -7.54
C THR A 362 -8.94 -29.13 -8.34
N CYS A 363 -8.89 -27.81 -8.17
CA CYS A 363 -7.92 -26.95 -8.85
C CYS A 363 -6.90 -26.35 -7.87
N ARG A 364 -5.91 -27.16 -7.49
CA ARG A 364 -4.84 -26.81 -6.53
C ARG A 364 -3.45 -26.94 -7.12
N ILE A 365 -2.46 -26.44 -6.41
CA ILE A 365 -1.04 -26.73 -6.65
C ILE A 365 -0.75 -28.15 -6.18
N HIS A 366 0.13 -28.86 -6.88
CA HIS A 366 0.57 -30.20 -6.48
C HIS A 366 1.15 -30.17 -5.04
N PRO A 367 0.77 -31.06 -4.10
CA PRO A 367 1.03 -30.83 -2.68
C PRO A 367 2.51 -30.65 -2.29
N PRO A 368 3.46 -31.48 -2.78
CA PRO A 368 4.89 -31.25 -2.59
C PRO A 368 5.37 -29.89 -3.10
N ASP A 369 4.86 -29.43 -4.24
CA ASP A 369 5.19 -28.12 -4.80
C ASP A 369 4.60 -26.97 -3.98
N TRP A 370 3.42 -27.19 -3.38
CA TRP A 370 2.80 -26.23 -2.46
C TRP A 370 3.63 -26.08 -1.18
N ASP A 371 4.11 -27.19 -0.61
CA ASP A 371 5.02 -27.17 0.53
C ASP A 371 6.30 -26.42 0.21
N ALA A 372 6.89 -26.67 -0.96
CA ALA A 372 8.09 -25.96 -1.41
C ALA A 372 7.84 -24.45 -1.62
N LEU A 373 6.69 -24.05 -2.19
CA LEU A 373 6.31 -22.64 -2.31
C LEU A 373 6.17 -21.96 -0.95
N ARG A 374 5.56 -22.63 0.03
CA ARG A 374 5.42 -22.12 1.40
C ARG A 374 6.78 -21.97 2.08
N GLN A 375 7.66 -22.96 1.95
CA GLN A 375 9.03 -22.89 2.47
C GLN A 375 9.83 -21.73 1.86
N ARG A 376 9.62 -21.43 0.57
CA ARG A 376 10.25 -20.28 -0.07
C ARG A 376 9.82 -18.93 0.50
N GLN A 377 8.71 -18.84 1.24
CA GLN A 377 8.29 -17.59 1.90
C GLN A 377 8.97 -17.35 3.27
N ALA A 378 10.00 -18.12 3.64
CA ALA A 378 10.62 -18.02 4.97
C ALA A 378 11.09 -16.60 5.32
N LEU A 379 11.65 -15.85 4.38
CA LEU A 379 12.13 -14.49 4.60
C LEU A 379 10.97 -13.51 4.80
N ASP A 380 9.87 -13.68 4.05
CA ASP A 380 8.63 -12.92 4.28
C ASP A 380 8.03 -13.24 5.66
N VAL A 381 8.07 -14.50 6.11
CA VAL A 381 7.59 -14.90 7.46
C VAL A 381 8.41 -14.21 8.55
N GLN A 382 9.72 -14.15 8.40
CA GLN A 382 10.60 -13.43 9.32
C GLN A 382 10.35 -11.91 9.29
N PHE A 383 10.25 -11.32 8.09
CA PHE A 383 9.91 -9.91 7.93
C PHE A 383 8.55 -9.58 8.57
N TYR A 384 7.55 -10.41 8.33
CA TYR A 384 6.20 -10.26 8.88
C TYR A 384 6.21 -10.35 10.41
N ALA A 385 6.93 -11.30 10.99
CA ALA A 385 7.06 -11.41 12.46
C ALA A 385 7.59 -10.09 13.07
N PHE A 386 8.60 -9.49 12.45
CA PHE A 386 9.07 -8.15 12.83
C PHE A 386 8.00 -7.08 12.62
N GLY A 387 7.31 -7.09 11.47
CA GLY A 387 6.25 -6.13 11.18
C GLY A 387 5.08 -6.17 12.17
N ARG A 388 4.75 -7.36 12.71
CA ARG A 388 3.77 -7.48 13.81
C ARG A 388 4.24 -6.79 15.08
N VAL A 389 5.53 -6.89 15.42
CA VAL A 389 6.08 -6.14 16.57
C VAL A 389 5.94 -4.63 16.32
N VAL A 390 6.27 -4.15 15.12
CA VAL A 390 6.12 -2.74 14.75
C VAL A 390 4.67 -2.28 14.87
N HIS A 391 3.72 -3.05 14.33
CA HIS A 391 2.28 -2.79 14.46
C HIS A 391 1.83 -2.70 15.92
N MET A 392 2.25 -3.66 16.77
CA MET A 392 1.90 -3.67 18.19
C MET A 392 2.47 -2.47 18.95
N LEU A 393 3.68 -2.03 18.61
CA LEU A 393 4.27 -0.80 19.18
C LEU A 393 3.48 0.45 18.76
N ASP A 394 3.07 0.55 17.50
CA ASP A 394 2.23 1.66 17.04
C ASP A 394 0.86 1.65 17.75
N ALA A 395 0.23 0.49 17.87
CA ALA A 395 -1.04 0.31 18.58
C ALA A 395 -0.94 0.67 20.07
N LEU A 396 0.08 0.17 20.77
CA LEU A 396 0.32 0.45 22.18
C LEU A 396 0.47 1.95 22.44
N TRP A 397 1.30 2.62 21.62
CA TRP A 397 1.50 4.05 21.74
C TRP A 397 0.19 4.84 21.57
N LEU A 398 -0.60 4.51 20.55
CA LEU A 398 -1.89 5.18 20.33
C LEU A 398 -2.88 4.93 21.46
N ARG A 399 -2.91 3.71 22.02
CA ARG A 399 -3.73 3.40 23.20
C ARG A 399 -3.29 4.18 24.44
N LEU A 400 -1.99 4.35 24.65
CA LEU A 400 -1.46 5.21 25.71
C LEU A 400 -1.86 6.68 25.49
N ALA A 401 -1.81 7.18 24.25
CA ALA A 401 -2.25 8.52 23.91
C ALA A 401 -3.75 8.71 24.20
N ALA A 402 -4.58 7.75 23.79
CA ALA A 402 -6.02 7.75 24.07
C ALA A 402 -6.32 7.71 25.58
N ALA A 403 -5.59 6.89 26.34
CA ALA A 403 -5.72 6.80 27.80
C ALA A 403 -5.38 8.11 28.53
N LEU A 404 -4.53 8.95 27.93
CA LEU A 404 -4.24 10.31 28.40
C LEU A 404 -5.28 11.35 27.97
N GLY A 405 -6.39 10.91 27.36
CA GLY A 405 -7.45 11.77 26.85
C GLY A 405 -7.10 12.50 25.56
N LEU A 406 -6.00 12.15 24.89
CA LEU A 406 -5.65 12.75 23.61
C LEU A 406 -6.57 12.21 22.52
N GLN A 407 -7.07 13.11 21.68
CA GLN A 407 -7.98 12.78 20.58
C GLN A 407 -7.30 13.10 19.24
N PRO A 408 -7.63 12.35 18.17
CA PRO A 408 -7.20 12.72 16.83
C PRO A 408 -7.78 14.10 16.50
N ASP A 409 -6.95 14.96 15.89
CA ASP A 409 -7.39 16.30 15.54
C ASP A 409 -8.16 16.29 14.22
N VAL A 410 -9.38 15.76 14.30
CA VAL A 410 -10.37 15.75 13.24
C VAL A 410 -11.18 17.04 13.26
N ALA A 411 -11.59 17.52 12.09
CA ALA A 411 -12.39 18.73 12.02
C ALA A 411 -13.71 18.57 12.82
N PRO A 412 -14.17 19.59 13.58
CA PRO A 412 -15.30 19.48 14.52
C PRO A 412 -16.61 18.94 13.93
N HIS A 413 -16.83 19.08 12.63
CA HIS A 413 -18.01 18.56 11.96
C HIS A 413 -18.04 17.02 11.86
N MET A 414 -16.88 16.34 11.87
CA MET A 414 -16.83 14.87 11.92
C MET A 414 -17.18 14.35 13.32
N ALA A 415 -16.80 15.06 14.39
CA ALA A 415 -17.13 14.68 15.76
C ALA A 415 -18.65 14.71 16.03
N LEU A 416 -19.37 15.65 15.42
CA LEU A 416 -20.84 15.76 15.52
C LEU A 416 -21.58 14.64 14.77
N ALA A 417 -21.01 14.11 13.69
CA ALA A 417 -21.59 13.00 12.94
C ALA A 417 -21.55 11.67 13.72
N LEU A 418 -20.64 11.53 14.68
CA LEU A 418 -20.49 10.33 15.52
C LEU A 418 -21.33 10.36 16.81
N GLY A 419 -21.75 11.55 17.25
CA GLY A 419 -22.59 11.73 18.45
C GLY A 419 -24.09 11.67 18.20
N SER A 420 -24.51 11.55 16.94
CA SER A 420 -25.93 11.47 16.55
C SER A 420 -26.26 10.02 16.22
N GLY A 421 -27.16 9.39 16.99
CA GLY A 421 -27.54 7.98 16.85
C GLY A 421 -28.04 7.58 15.45
N PRO A 422 -28.37 6.29 15.24
CA PRO A 422 -28.68 5.74 13.92
C PRO A 422 -29.99 6.31 13.39
N GLY A 423 -29.90 7.43 12.68
CA GLY A 423 -30.98 8.04 11.93
C GLY A 423 -30.54 8.17 10.48
N PRO A 424 -31.26 7.62 9.50
CA PRO A 424 -30.98 7.82 8.08
C PRO A 424 -31.44 9.24 7.70
N GLY A 425 -30.69 10.24 8.15
CA GLY A 425 -30.94 11.64 7.88
C GLY A 425 -29.67 12.30 7.39
N ARG A 426 -29.40 12.20 6.08
CA ARG A 426 -28.34 12.97 5.40
C ARG A 426 -28.55 14.46 5.68
N LEU A 427 -27.84 15.01 6.66
CA LEU A 427 -27.63 16.44 6.81
C LEU A 427 -26.77 16.93 5.64
N ARG A 428 -27.43 17.23 4.51
CA ARG A 428 -26.85 18.00 3.41
C ARG A 428 -26.61 19.43 3.90
N THR A 429 -25.43 19.70 4.45
CA THR A 429 -24.95 21.07 4.57
C THR A 429 -24.79 21.64 3.15
N LYS A 430 -25.41 22.78 2.87
CA LYS A 430 -25.49 23.40 1.53
C LYS A 430 -24.18 24.04 1.05
N ASP A 431 -23.12 24.00 1.84
CA ASP A 431 -21.78 24.36 1.40
C ASP A 431 -20.75 23.25 1.74
N PRO A 432 -20.79 22.12 1.00
CA PRO A 432 -19.85 21.01 1.16
C PRO A 432 -18.42 21.33 0.68
N SER A 433 -18.15 22.56 0.25
CA SER A 433 -16.88 22.95 -0.36
C SER A 433 -15.81 23.41 0.63
N ASN A 434 -16.18 23.72 1.89
CA ASN A 434 -15.27 24.47 2.76
C ASN A 434 -14.54 23.67 3.84
N PHE A 435 -15.06 22.54 4.34
CA PHE A 435 -14.36 21.76 5.37
C PHE A 435 -14.78 20.30 5.30
N THR A 436 -14.16 19.49 4.45
CA THR A 436 -14.21 18.02 4.61
C THR A 436 -12.76 17.57 4.79
N SER A 437 -12.43 16.86 5.86
CA SER A 437 -11.07 16.39 6.14
C SER A 437 -10.96 14.89 5.90
N CYS A 438 -9.84 14.43 5.34
CA CYS A 438 -9.48 13.02 5.21
C CYS A 438 -8.89 12.53 6.55
N GLY A 439 -9.71 12.53 7.59
CA GLY A 439 -9.25 12.39 8.98
C GLY A 439 -8.34 13.55 9.40
N MET A 440 -7.13 13.24 9.86
CA MET A 440 -6.09 14.23 10.19
C MET A 440 -5.41 14.85 8.97
N LEU A 441 -5.66 14.31 7.77
CA LEU A 441 -5.18 14.87 6.51
C LEU A 441 -6.15 15.96 6.03
N TRP A 442 -5.63 17.11 5.62
CA TRP A 442 -6.43 18.15 4.98
C TRP A 442 -6.89 17.70 3.58
N ARG A 443 -8.13 18.02 3.19
CA ARG A 443 -8.58 17.83 1.80
C ARG A 443 -7.98 18.93 0.94
N GLY A 444 -7.18 18.52 -0.04
CA GLY A 444 -6.38 19.44 -0.85
C GLY A 444 -4.99 19.64 -0.26
N SER A 445 -4.04 18.90 -0.81
CA SER A 445 -2.64 18.96 -0.44
C SER A 445 -1.95 20.27 -0.78
N ASP A 446 -2.58 21.10 -1.64
CA ASP A 446 -2.20 22.48 -1.96
C ASP A 446 -2.32 23.45 -0.78
N ARG A 447 -2.91 23.02 0.32
CA ARG A 447 -3.04 23.79 1.57
C ARG A 447 -2.24 23.21 2.73
N SER A 448 -1.48 22.14 2.50
CA SER A 448 -0.66 21.55 3.55
C SER A 448 0.46 22.52 3.97
N ALA A 449 0.84 22.54 5.23
CA ALA A 449 1.88 23.46 5.70
C ALA A 449 3.22 23.22 4.97
N LEU A 450 3.50 21.98 4.59
CA LEU A 450 4.67 21.62 3.79
C LEU A 450 4.56 22.15 2.36
N ALA A 451 3.40 22.04 1.71
CA ALA A 451 3.19 22.60 0.37
C ALA A 451 3.36 24.13 0.37
N LEU A 452 2.82 24.82 1.38
CA LEU A 452 3.01 26.26 1.57
C LEU A 452 4.50 26.61 1.77
N ALA A 453 5.20 25.88 2.64
CA ALA A 453 6.62 26.08 2.88
C ALA A 453 7.49 25.84 1.63
N LEU A 454 7.07 24.93 0.75
CA LEU A 454 7.73 24.63 -0.51
C LEU A 454 7.32 25.56 -1.67
N GLY A 455 6.38 26.48 -1.44
CA GLY A 455 5.90 27.41 -2.46
C GLY A 455 5.06 26.74 -3.56
N LEU A 456 4.36 25.64 -3.23
CA LEU A 456 3.55 24.87 -4.16
C LEU A 456 2.10 25.36 -4.27
N GLU A 457 1.82 26.60 -3.81
CA GLU A 457 0.49 27.18 -3.86
C GLU A 457 -0.05 27.18 -5.29
N ARG A 458 -1.32 26.80 -5.40
CA ARG A 458 -2.05 26.77 -6.66
C ARG A 458 -2.28 28.21 -7.13
N ASN A 459 -1.29 28.79 -7.81
CA ASN A 459 -1.55 29.93 -8.68
C ASN A 459 -2.65 29.49 -9.64
N GLY A 460 -3.87 30.01 -9.49
CA GLY A 460 -5.08 29.55 -10.18
C GLY A 460 -5.01 29.54 -11.71
N THR A 461 -3.90 29.99 -12.27
CA THR A 461 -3.56 30.02 -13.70
C THR A 461 -2.51 28.98 -14.13
N ALA A 462 -1.71 28.41 -13.21
CA ALA A 462 -0.58 27.54 -13.54
C ALA A 462 -0.96 26.05 -13.70
N ALA A 463 -2.00 25.58 -13.01
CA ALA A 463 -2.44 24.18 -13.11
C ALA A 463 -2.95 23.78 -14.51
N ARG A 464 -3.20 24.74 -15.41
CA ARG A 464 -3.54 24.49 -16.82
C ARG A 464 -2.33 24.36 -17.75
N ARG A 465 -1.11 24.69 -17.33
CA ARG A 465 0.07 24.71 -18.23
C ARG A 465 0.83 23.38 -18.33
N HIS A 466 0.51 22.40 -17.49
CA HIS A 466 1.07 21.05 -17.60
C HIS A 466 0.17 20.04 -18.34
N GLU A 467 -0.98 20.47 -18.87
CA GLU A 467 -1.58 19.79 -20.01
C GLU A 467 -0.68 20.08 -21.22
N GLU A 468 0.28 19.18 -21.47
CA GLU A 468 1.25 19.29 -22.57
C GLU A 468 0.55 19.57 -23.91
N PRO A 469 0.85 20.67 -24.60
CA PRO A 469 0.52 20.82 -26.01
C PRO A 469 1.41 19.85 -26.80
N GLY A 470 0.86 18.70 -27.21
CA GLY A 470 1.48 17.82 -28.19
C GLY A 470 2.13 16.56 -27.64
N ARG A 471 1.43 15.78 -26.82
CA ARG A 471 1.80 14.35 -26.67
C ARG A 471 1.85 13.69 -28.05
N PRO A 472 2.97 13.03 -28.43
CA PRO A 472 2.92 12.05 -29.50
C PRO A 472 1.87 11.02 -29.13
N ARG A 473 1.02 10.66 -30.08
CA ARG A 473 0.10 9.52 -29.96
C ARG A 473 0.98 8.26 -29.84
N TRP A 474 1.39 7.92 -28.63
CA TRP A 474 2.09 6.67 -28.34
C TRP A 474 1.06 5.55 -28.51
N GLY A 475 0.95 5.07 -29.76
CA GLY A 475 0.30 3.80 -30.02
C GLY A 475 0.98 2.72 -29.19
N SER A 476 0.17 1.86 -28.60
CA SER A 476 0.53 0.64 -27.86
C SER A 476 1.20 -0.42 -28.76
N GLY A 477 2.05 0.01 -29.70
CA GLY A 477 2.83 -0.84 -30.59
C GLY A 477 4.12 -1.30 -29.94
N TRP A 478 4.06 -2.40 -29.20
CA TRP A 478 5.22 -3.19 -28.83
C TRP A 478 5.74 -3.89 -30.12
N GLN A 479 6.52 -3.19 -30.95
CA GLN A 479 7.27 -3.84 -32.03
C GLN A 479 8.53 -4.45 -31.44
N GLY A 480 8.50 -5.77 -31.25
CA GLY A 480 9.67 -6.56 -30.89
C GLY A 480 10.78 -6.36 -31.92
N GLY A 481 11.91 -5.82 -31.46
CA GLY A 481 13.13 -5.74 -32.25
C GLY A 481 13.62 -7.15 -32.60
N ARG A 482 13.50 -7.54 -33.86
CA ARG A 482 14.27 -8.65 -34.42
C ARG A 482 15.68 -8.13 -34.74
N GLY A 483 16.66 -8.65 -33.99
CA GLY A 483 18.07 -8.50 -34.30
C GLY A 483 18.40 -9.09 -35.67
N GLY A 484 19.19 -8.35 -36.44
CA GLY A 484 19.62 -8.72 -37.78
C GLY A 484 20.64 -9.85 -37.79
N GLY A 485 20.39 -10.83 -38.66
CA GLY A 485 21.41 -11.69 -39.25
C GLY A 485 21.46 -11.42 -40.75
N GLN A 486 22.60 -10.93 -41.24
CA GLN A 486 22.91 -10.82 -42.66
C GLN A 486 23.13 -12.21 -43.28
N ALA A 487 22.46 -12.50 -44.40
CA ALA A 487 23.04 -13.15 -45.58
C ALA A 487 22.00 -13.30 -46.70
N GLY A 488 22.41 -13.03 -47.95
CA GLY A 488 21.89 -13.75 -49.13
C GLY A 488 20.85 -13.03 -50.00
N ARG A 489 21.33 -12.45 -51.10
CA ARG A 489 20.56 -12.05 -52.29
C ARG A 489 19.88 -13.22 -53.01
N LEU A 490 18.87 -12.84 -53.82
CA LEU A 490 18.26 -13.42 -55.03
C LEU A 490 16.79 -13.76 -54.74
N GLY A 491 15.78 -13.05 -55.26
CA GLY A 491 15.50 -12.69 -56.64
C GLY A 491 14.11 -13.26 -56.99
N GLY A 492 13.21 -12.49 -57.58
CA GLY A 492 11.95 -13.03 -58.11
C GLY A 492 10.71 -12.15 -57.91
N ARG A 493 10.24 -11.58 -59.02
CA ARG A 493 8.93 -10.93 -59.17
C ARG A 493 7.79 -11.93 -58.96
N GLY A 494 6.69 -11.48 -58.33
CA GLY A 494 5.40 -12.15 -58.39
C GLY A 494 4.28 -11.22 -57.89
N ARG A 495 3.37 -10.82 -58.80
CA ARG A 495 2.15 -10.07 -58.52
C ARG A 495 1.08 -10.99 -57.89
N GLY A 496 0.24 -10.40 -57.05
CA GLY A 496 -0.98 -10.98 -56.46
C GLY A 496 -1.02 -10.55 -54.99
N GLY A 497 -1.89 -9.64 -54.52
CA GLY A 497 -3.30 -9.54 -54.80
C GLY A 497 -4.05 -10.33 -53.72
N GLN A 498 -4.16 -9.78 -52.51
CA GLN A 498 -5.20 -10.17 -51.56
C GLN A 498 -5.35 -9.15 -50.44
N GLU A 499 -6.61 -8.81 -50.21
CA GLU A 499 -7.15 -7.91 -49.20
C GLU A 499 -6.76 -8.40 -47.81
N ALA A 500 -6.23 -7.50 -46.98
CA ALA A 500 -6.11 -7.71 -45.55
C ALA A 500 -7.09 -6.74 -44.88
N GLY A 501 -8.22 -7.29 -44.42
CA GLY A 501 -9.09 -6.65 -43.46
C GLY A 501 -8.29 -6.39 -42.19
N GLY A 502 -8.18 -5.11 -41.83
CA GLY A 502 -7.59 -4.70 -40.56
C GLY A 502 -8.63 -4.91 -39.47
N ASP A 503 -8.55 -6.03 -38.76
CA ASP A 503 -9.21 -6.18 -37.47
C ASP A 503 -8.55 -5.22 -36.49
N ARG A 504 -9.28 -4.16 -36.20
CA ARG A 504 -8.95 -3.18 -35.17
C ARG A 504 -9.33 -3.83 -33.85
N GLU A 505 -8.35 -4.41 -33.16
CA GLU A 505 -8.52 -4.85 -31.78
C GLU A 505 -8.92 -3.63 -30.93
N GLU A 506 -10.21 -3.56 -30.58
CA GLU A 506 -10.69 -2.67 -29.55
C GLU A 506 -10.03 -3.11 -28.23
N GLU A 507 -9.20 -2.22 -27.66
CA GLU A 507 -8.86 -2.28 -26.25
C GLU A 507 -10.18 -2.22 -25.48
N VAL A 508 -10.67 -3.37 -25.02
CA VAL A 508 -11.84 -3.47 -24.13
C VAL A 508 -11.44 -2.79 -22.83
N GLU A 509 -11.74 -1.50 -22.70
CA GLU A 509 -11.77 -0.83 -21.41
C GLU A 509 -12.76 -1.57 -20.52
N GLU A 510 -12.25 -2.13 -19.41
CA GLU A 510 -13.04 -2.72 -18.33
C GLU A 510 -13.99 -1.65 -17.78
N GLN A 511 -15.25 -1.66 -18.22
CA GLN A 511 -16.35 -1.10 -17.45
C GLN A 511 -16.73 -2.16 -16.42
N ASP A 512 -16.25 -1.98 -15.18
CA ASP A 512 -16.88 -2.57 -14.02
C ASP A 512 -18.29 -1.96 -13.91
N GLY A 513 -19.26 -2.64 -14.51
CA GLY A 513 -20.67 -2.30 -14.36
C GLY A 513 -21.08 -2.49 -12.90
N GLU A 514 -21.18 -1.38 -12.16
CA GLU A 514 -21.88 -1.30 -10.89
C GLU A 514 -23.38 -1.52 -11.17
N GLY A 515 -23.83 -2.76 -11.02
CA GLY A 515 -25.25 -3.07 -10.93
C GLY A 515 -25.74 -2.78 -9.52
N GLU A 516 -26.48 -1.70 -9.35
CA GLU A 516 -27.34 -1.49 -8.18
C GLU A 516 -28.39 -2.60 -8.14
N GLY A 517 -28.18 -3.58 -7.26
CA GLY A 517 -29.15 -4.62 -6.94
C GLY A 517 -29.69 -4.38 -5.55
N GLU A 518 -30.78 -3.60 -5.45
CA GLU A 518 -31.62 -3.58 -4.25
C GLU A 518 -32.34 -4.93 -4.12
N GLY A 519 -32.18 -5.57 -2.97
CA GLY A 519 -32.78 -6.85 -2.64
C GLY A 519 -32.47 -7.20 -1.20
N GLU A 520 -33.13 -6.51 -0.27
CA GLU A 520 -33.18 -6.88 1.15
C GLU A 520 -33.93 -8.22 1.27
N GLU A 521 -33.20 -9.28 1.63
CA GLU A 521 -33.80 -10.52 2.13
C GLU A 521 -33.58 -10.56 3.65
N GLU A 522 -34.68 -10.38 4.36
CA GLU A 522 -34.81 -10.36 5.82
C GLU A 522 -34.49 -11.76 6.37
N VAL A 523 -33.38 -11.91 7.09
CA VAL A 523 -32.99 -13.17 7.74
C VAL A 523 -33.38 -13.12 9.22
N ASP A 524 -34.33 -13.98 9.57
CA ASP A 524 -34.90 -14.22 10.90
C ASP A 524 -33.84 -14.77 11.90
N PRO A 525 -33.61 -14.15 13.07
CA PRO A 525 -32.58 -14.56 14.01
C PRO A 525 -33.15 -15.41 15.14
N HIS A 526 -33.45 -16.69 14.90
CA HIS A 526 -33.60 -17.67 15.97
C HIS A 526 -33.02 -19.03 15.58
N GLY A 527 -31.88 -19.37 16.18
CA GLY A 527 -31.21 -20.65 16.01
C GLY A 527 -30.13 -20.86 17.06
N ASP A 528 -30.58 -21.14 18.29
CA ASP A 528 -29.73 -21.69 19.35
C ASP A 528 -29.10 -23.01 18.90
N THR A 529 -27.81 -23.20 19.12
CA THR A 529 -27.20 -24.53 19.08
C THR A 529 -26.13 -24.62 20.16
N GLU A 530 -26.45 -25.39 21.19
CA GLU A 530 -25.54 -25.88 22.22
C GLU A 530 -24.42 -26.71 21.60
N ILE A 531 -23.19 -26.51 22.07
CA ILE A 531 -22.04 -27.35 21.76
C ILE A 531 -21.70 -28.14 23.03
N VAL A 532 -21.74 -29.47 22.90
CA VAL A 532 -20.98 -30.43 23.72
C VAL A 532 -19.65 -30.70 23.04
#